data_AF-A0A2D7BZ89-F1
#
_entry.id   AF-A0A2D7BZ89-F1
#
_cell.length_a   1.000
_cell.length_b   1.000
_cell.length_c   1.000
_cell.angle_alpha   90.00
_cell.angle_beta   90.00
_cell.angle_gamma   90.00
#
_symmetry.space_group_name_H-M   'P 1'
#
loop_
_entity.id
_entity.type
_entity.pdbx_description
1 polymer ?
#
loop_
_entity_poly.entity_id
_entity_poly.type
_entity_poly.pdbx_seq_one_letter_code
_entity_poly.pdbx_strand_id
1 'polypeptide(L)'
;MYSIVIERGKDMQTFHGSMKYDASGRKRKTNAWTKRKKTPTEFKPLETYSIGRECDNREKYPSVSDMKYTPRVDTSYKLEESKKFTVAPAFNKGAYQVIPSTDIKHIGK
;
A
#
# COMPACT_ATOMS: atom_id res chain seq x y z
N MET A 1 -50.43 -42.45 34.58
CA MET A 1 -50.80 -41.92 33.25
C MET A 1 -49.96 -40.68 32.98
N TYR A 2 -49.44 -40.62 31.75
CA TYR A 2 -48.61 -39.61 31.06
C TYR A 2 -48.78 -38.15 31.52
N SER A 3 -47.75 -37.30 31.53
CA SER A 3 -47.10 -36.85 30.30
C SER A 3 -45.85 -36.02 30.61
N ILE A 4 -44.72 -36.40 30.01
CA ILE A 4 -43.53 -35.53 29.93
C ILE A 4 -43.79 -34.58 28.77
N VAL A 5 -44.08 -33.32 29.08
CA VAL A 5 -44.14 -32.24 28.09
C VAL A 5 -42.69 -31.97 27.69
N ILE A 6 -42.26 -32.63 26.61
CA ILE A 6 -41.02 -32.27 25.92
C ILE A 6 -41.33 -30.97 25.20
N GLU A 7 -40.91 -29.85 25.80
CA GLU A 7 -40.81 -28.58 25.08
C GLU A 7 -39.94 -28.83 23.86
N ARG A 8 -40.56 -28.87 22.68
CA ARG A 8 -39.84 -28.93 21.42
C ARG A 8 -38.99 -27.67 21.33
N GLY A 9 -37.71 -27.82 21.64
CA GLY A 9 -36.69 -26.82 21.36
C GLY A 9 -36.91 -26.34 19.94
N LYS A 10 -37.02 -25.01 19.78
CA LYS A 10 -37.05 -24.32 18.49
C LYS A 10 -36.08 -25.01 17.53
N ASP A 11 -36.61 -25.64 16.49
CA ASP A 11 -35.82 -26.23 15.43
C ASP A 11 -34.85 -25.15 14.93
N MET A 12 -33.57 -25.31 15.27
CA MET A 12 -32.51 -24.38 14.94
C MET A 12 -32.18 -24.59 13.47
N GLN A 13 -33.06 -24.11 12.59
CA GLN A 13 -32.86 -24.18 11.16
C GLN A 13 -31.69 -23.23 10.83
N THR A 14 -30.48 -23.76 10.82
CA THR A 14 -29.27 -23.05 10.44
C THR A 14 -29.36 -22.71 8.96
N PHE A 15 -29.84 -21.50 8.65
CA PHE A 15 -29.89 -20.96 7.30
C PHE A 15 -28.46 -20.61 6.83
N HIS A 16 -27.68 -21.64 6.50
CA HIS A 16 -26.33 -21.54 5.97
C HIS A 16 -26.34 -20.63 4.73
N GLY A 17 -25.51 -19.59 4.74
CA GLY A 17 -25.36 -18.64 3.63
C GLY A 17 -26.38 -17.49 3.59
N SER A 18 -27.33 -17.42 4.53
CA SER A 18 -28.28 -16.31 4.56
C SER A 18 -27.71 -15.08 5.29
N MET A 19 -27.62 -13.94 4.60
CA MET A 19 -27.13 -12.68 5.20
C MET A 19 -28.11 -12.07 6.25
N LYS A 20 -29.27 -12.69 6.45
CA LYS A 20 -30.35 -12.25 7.37
C LYS A 20 -30.25 -12.87 8.77
N TYR A 21 -29.51 -13.97 8.91
CA TYR A 21 -29.32 -14.71 10.16
C TYR A 21 -27.83 -14.78 10.51
N ASP A 22 -27.49 -14.97 11.79
CA ASP A 22 -26.11 -15.23 12.21
C ASP A 22 -25.73 -16.71 12.06
N ALA A 23 -24.47 -17.04 12.34
CA ALA A 23 -23.98 -18.42 12.21
C ALA A 23 -24.69 -19.41 13.14
N SER A 24 -25.32 -18.92 14.23
CA SER A 24 -26.14 -19.70 15.16
C SER A 24 -27.64 -19.67 14.83
N GLY A 25 -28.03 -19.14 13.67
CA GLY A 25 -29.42 -19.14 13.18
C GLY A 25 -30.34 -18.10 13.82
N ARG A 26 -29.83 -17.20 14.67
CA ARG A 26 -30.57 -16.06 15.23
C ARG A 26 -30.71 -14.94 14.19
N LYS A 27 -31.92 -14.39 14.11
CA LYS A 27 -32.23 -13.27 13.20
C LYS A 27 -31.42 -12.04 13.54
N ARG A 28 -30.70 -11.49 12.56
CA ARG A 28 -29.87 -10.29 12.74
C ARG A 28 -30.75 -9.03 12.77
N LYS A 29 -30.39 -8.06 13.63
CA LYS A 29 -31.09 -6.77 13.74
C LYS A 29 -30.93 -5.91 12.48
N THR A 30 -29.77 -6.00 11.82
CA THR A 30 -29.43 -5.24 10.62
C THR A 30 -29.50 -6.13 9.39
N ASN A 31 -30.16 -5.66 8.33
CA ASN A 31 -30.22 -6.38 7.06
C ASN A 31 -29.09 -5.88 6.15
N ALA A 32 -28.13 -6.75 5.85
CA ALA A 32 -26.99 -6.43 4.98
C ALA A 32 -27.39 -6.04 3.55
N TRP A 33 -28.59 -6.41 3.10
CA TRP A 33 -29.10 -6.07 1.77
C TRP A 33 -29.69 -4.67 1.65
N THR A 34 -29.87 -3.94 2.77
CA THR A 34 -30.43 -2.59 2.70
C THR A 34 -29.36 -1.59 2.25
N LYS A 35 -29.63 -0.89 1.15
CA LYS A 35 -28.77 0.20 0.69
C LYS A 35 -28.92 1.39 1.65
N ARG A 36 -27.81 2.00 2.05
CA ARG A 36 -27.82 3.25 2.83
C ARG A 36 -28.38 4.38 1.96
N LYS A 37 -29.29 5.20 2.51
CA LYS A 37 -29.72 6.44 1.88
C LYS A 37 -28.51 7.38 1.75
N LYS A 38 -28.19 7.80 0.53
CA LYS A 38 -27.16 8.82 0.28
C LYS A 38 -27.81 10.19 0.41
N THR A 39 -27.13 11.12 1.08
CA THR A 39 -27.52 12.54 1.05
C THR A 39 -27.23 13.12 -0.33
N PRO A 40 -28.19 13.81 -0.97
CA PRO A 40 -27.91 14.51 -2.22
C PRO A 40 -26.82 15.55 -1.96
N THR A 41 -25.79 15.58 -2.80
CA THR A 41 -24.79 16.66 -2.77
C THR A 41 -25.26 17.75 -3.70
N GLU A 42 -25.25 18.99 -3.21
CA GLU A 42 -25.55 20.17 -4.03
C GLU A 42 -24.41 20.39 -5.03
N PHE A 43 -24.77 20.69 -6.27
CA PHE A 43 -23.79 21.08 -7.27
C PHE A 43 -23.19 22.43 -6.89
N LYS A 44 -21.88 22.47 -6.68
CA LYS A 44 -21.13 23.73 -6.53
C LYS A 44 -20.46 24.02 -7.87
N PRO A 45 -20.75 25.18 -8.51
CA PRO A 45 -20.06 25.55 -9.73
C PRO A 45 -18.57 25.64 -9.46
N LEU A 46 -17.76 25.23 -10.43
CA LEU A 46 -16.31 25.37 -10.36
C LEU A 46 -15.96 26.85 -10.44
N GLU A 47 -15.33 27.39 -9.40
CA GLU A 47 -14.73 28.72 -9.48
C GLU A 47 -13.51 28.65 -10.41
N THR A 48 -13.61 29.32 -11.56
CA THR A 48 -12.49 29.47 -12.48
C THR A 48 -11.59 30.58 -11.96
N TYR A 49 -10.43 30.23 -11.41
CA TYR A 49 -9.35 31.20 -11.21
C TYR A 49 -8.42 31.15 -12.43
N SER A 50 -7.90 32.30 -12.86
CA SER A 50 -6.96 32.31 -13.97
C SER A 50 -5.62 31.71 -13.49
N ILE A 51 -5.16 30.67 -14.18
CA ILE A 51 -3.86 30.01 -13.88
C ILE A 51 -2.68 30.87 -14.41
N GLY A 52 -2.97 32.02 -15.03
CA GLY A 52 -1.99 32.82 -15.77
C GLY A 52 -2.02 34.30 -15.41
N ARG A 53 -0.93 34.78 -14.80
CA ARG A 53 -0.47 36.18 -14.79
C ARG A 53 -1.43 37.23 -14.23
N GLU A 54 -2.31 36.91 -13.29
CA GLU A 54 -2.77 37.94 -12.36
C GLU A 54 -1.58 38.38 -11.50
N CYS A 55 -1.29 39.69 -11.51
CA CYS A 55 -0.22 40.34 -10.76
C CYS A 55 -0.18 39.88 -9.29
N ASP A 56 -1.38 39.71 -8.73
CA ASP A 56 -1.65 39.36 -7.34
C ASP A 56 -1.18 37.95 -6.96
N ASN A 57 -1.07 37.01 -7.91
CA ASN A 57 -0.61 35.65 -7.60
C ASN A 57 0.86 35.64 -7.15
N ARG A 58 1.68 36.57 -7.63
CA ARG A 58 3.09 36.67 -7.23
C ARG A 58 3.27 37.29 -5.85
N GLU A 59 2.35 38.16 -5.43
CA GLU A 59 2.29 38.73 -4.09
C GLU A 59 1.67 37.77 -3.07
N LYS A 60 0.58 37.08 -3.47
CA LYS A 60 -0.12 36.07 -2.67
C LYS A 60 0.68 34.78 -2.50
N TYR A 61 1.44 34.39 -3.52
CA TYR A 61 2.28 33.19 -3.54
C TYR A 61 3.68 33.51 -4.08
N PRO A 62 4.56 34.16 -3.28
CA PRO A 62 5.92 34.45 -3.70
C PRO A 62 6.72 33.15 -3.90
N SER A 63 7.28 32.98 -5.09
CA SER A 63 8.19 31.87 -5.39
C SER A 63 9.56 32.13 -4.76
N VAL A 64 9.73 31.73 -3.51
CA VAL A 64 11.03 31.79 -2.83
C VAL A 64 11.90 30.65 -3.36
N SER A 65 12.99 30.99 -4.06
CA SER A 65 14.00 30.03 -4.52
C SER A 65 15.25 30.12 -3.63
N ASP A 66 15.08 29.87 -2.33
CA ASP A 66 16.19 29.84 -1.35
C ASP A 66 17.03 28.55 -1.47
N MET A 67 17.24 28.07 -2.70
CA MET A 67 18.12 26.94 -2.97
C MET A 67 19.57 27.41 -2.91
N LYS A 68 20.17 27.33 -1.71
CA LYS A 68 21.61 27.48 -1.55
C LYS A 68 22.30 26.33 -2.30
N TYR A 69 23.22 26.67 -3.20
CA TYR A 69 24.03 25.69 -3.90
C TYR A 69 24.85 24.86 -2.90
N THR A 70 24.64 23.54 -2.92
CA THR A 70 25.49 22.58 -2.22
C THR A 70 26.39 21.89 -3.24
N PRO A 71 27.72 22.05 -3.16
CA PRO A 71 28.62 21.33 -4.06
C PRO A 71 28.48 19.83 -3.82
N ARG A 72 28.52 19.05 -4.90
CA ARG A 72 28.54 17.58 -4.80
C ARG A 72 29.84 17.15 -4.14
N VAL A 73 29.76 16.21 -3.20
CA VAL A 73 30.93 15.58 -2.59
C VAL A 73 31.69 14.81 -3.66
N ASP A 74 33.02 14.95 -3.70
CA ASP A 74 33.85 14.20 -4.64
C ASP A 74 33.81 12.69 -4.32
N THR A 75 33.48 11.89 -5.33
CA THR A 75 33.40 10.42 -5.24
C THR A 75 34.45 9.73 -6.10
N SER A 76 35.44 10.46 -6.62
CA SER A 76 36.54 9.94 -7.46
C SER A 76 37.24 8.72 -6.84
N TYR A 77 37.46 8.73 -5.53
CA TYR A 77 38.10 7.64 -4.78
C TYR A 77 37.36 6.29 -4.89
N LYS A 78 36.01 6.31 -5.02
CA LYS A 78 35.20 5.09 -5.12
C LYS A 78 35.49 4.32 -6.41
N LEU A 79 35.82 5.04 -7.49
CA LEU A 79 36.18 4.43 -8.77
C LEU A 79 37.52 3.71 -8.67
N GLU A 80 38.51 4.33 -8.03
CA GLU A 80 39.84 3.73 -7.83
C GLU A 80 39.79 2.50 -6.92
N GLU A 81 38.94 2.52 -5.89
CA GLU A 81 38.73 1.37 -5.01
C GLU A 81 37.96 0.23 -5.71
N SER A 82 36.94 0.55 -6.51
CA SER A 82 36.12 -0.46 -7.18
C SER A 82 36.90 -1.33 -8.18
N LYS A 83 37.98 -0.81 -8.79
CA LYS A 83 38.84 -1.56 -9.72
C LYS A 83 39.53 -2.76 -9.06
N LYS A 84 39.69 -2.75 -7.74
CA LYS A 84 40.37 -3.83 -6.99
C LYS A 84 39.51 -5.07 -6.85
N PHE A 85 38.19 -4.93 -7.01
CA PHE A 85 37.21 -5.97 -6.76
C PHE A 85 36.46 -6.33 -8.04
N THR A 86 36.01 -7.57 -8.13
CA THR A 86 35.18 -8.03 -9.24
C THR A 86 34.02 -8.85 -8.69
N VAL A 87 32.87 -8.74 -9.34
CA VAL A 87 31.66 -9.48 -8.99
C VAL A 87 31.73 -10.83 -9.72
N ALA A 88 31.93 -11.92 -8.98
CA ALA A 88 32.00 -13.25 -9.55
C ALA A 88 30.60 -13.90 -9.63
N PRO A 89 30.21 -14.46 -10.80
CA PRO A 89 28.99 -15.26 -10.90
C PRO A 89 29.20 -16.59 -10.15
N ALA A 90 28.39 -16.82 -9.12
CA ALA A 90 28.41 -18.09 -8.40
C ALA A 90 27.61 -19.14 -9.18
N PHE A 91 28.30 -20.01 -9.93
CA PHE A 91 27.65 -21.21 -10.45
C PHE A 91 27.15 -22.05 -9.25
N ASN A 92 25.83 -22.23 -9.14
CA ASN A 92 25.11 -23.00 -8.12
C ASN A 92 25.00 -22.45 -6.68
N LYS A 93 25.31 -21.18 -6.41
CA LYS A 93 24.93 -20.54 -5.13
C LYS A 93 24.26 -19.19 -5.41
N GLY A 94 23.04 -18.99 -4.91
CA GLY A 94 22.12 -17.93 -5.34
C GLY A 94 22.50 -16.46 -5.09
N ALA A 95 23.77 -16.12 -4.84
CA ALA A 95 24.22 -14.74 -4.64
C ALA A 95 25.59 -14.48 -5.28
N TYR A 96 25.74 -13.30 -5.90
CA TYR A 96 27.02 -12.79 -6.39
C TYR A 96 27.97 -12.49 -5.22
N GLN A 97 29.23 -12.88 -5.35
CA GLN A 97 30.26 -12.61 -4.33
C GLN A 97 31.24 -11.55 -4.83
N VAL A 98 31.64 -10.64 -3.94
CA VAL A 98 32.73 -9.68 -4.17
C VAL A 98 34.05 -10.40 -3.90
N ILE A 99 34.89 -10.49 -4.93
CA ILE A 99 36.17 -11.19 -4.89
C ILE A 99 37.29 -10.22 -5.28
N PRO A 100 38.47 -10.29 -4.64
CA PRO A 100 39.63 -9.52 -5.10
C PRO A 100 40.08 -9.95 -6.50
N SER A 101 40.63 -9.01 -7.27
CA SER A 101 41.06 -9.24 -8.65
C SER A 101 42.09 -10.36 -8.84
N THR A 102 42.87 -10.69 -7.81
CA THR A 102 43.86 -11.79 -7.80
C THR A 102 43.21 -13.16 -7.94
N ASP A 103 42.02 -13.32 -7.39
CA ASP A 103 41.39 -14.63 -7.18
C ASP A 103 40.43 -14.98 -8.34
N ILE A 104 40.28 -14.08 -9.32
CA ILE A 104 39.46 -14.27 -10.54
C ILE A 104 39.86 -15.53 -11.29
N LYS A 105 41.15 -15.90 -11.32
CA LYS A 105 41.64 -17.10 -12.04
C LYS A 105 41.25 -18.42 -11.36
N HIS A 106 40.82 -18.36 -10.11
CA HIS A 106 40.45 -19.53 -9.31
C HIS A 106 38.93 -19.73 -9.24
N ILE A 107 38.12 -18.84 -9.83
CA ILE A 107 36.67 -18.96 -9.85
C ILE A 107 36.25 -20.09 -10.81
N GLY A 108 35.44 -21.04 -10.33
CA GLY A 108 34.89 -22.12 -11.16
C GLY A 108 35.86 -23.23 -11.58
N LYS A 109 37.06 -23.30 -10.98
CA LYS A 109 37.83 -24.55 -10.91
C LYS A 109 37.23 -25.48 -9.87
#